data_AF-A0A6D0ING3-F1
#
_entry.id   AF-A0A6D0ING3-F1
#
_cell.length_a   1.000
_cell.length_b   1.000
_cell.length_c   1.000
_cell.angle_alpha   90.00
_cell.angle_beta   90.00
_cell.angle_gamma   90.00
#
_symmetry.space_group_name_H-M   'P 1'
#
loop_
_entity.id
_entity.type
_entity.pdbx_description
1 polymer ?
#
loop_
_entity_poly.entity_id
_entity_poly.type
_entity_poly.pdbx_seq_one_letter_code
_entity_poly.pdbx_strand_id
1 'polypeptide(L)' 'MNYHQYYPVDIVNGPGTRCTLFVSGCVHECPGCYNKSTWRVN' A
#
# COMPACT_ATOMS: atom_id res chain seq x y z
N MET A 1 -9.16 6.21 8.41
CA MET A 1 -8.56 5.40 7.32
C MET A 1 -7.54 6.30 6.64
N ASN A 2 -6.26 6.00 6.79
CA ASN A 2 -5.19 6.86 6.25
C ASN A 2 -4.74 6.28 4.89
N TYR A 3 -4.74 7.12 3.87
CA TYR A 3 -4.37 6.73 2.51
C TYR A 3 -2.93 7.14 2.25
N HIS A 4 -2.11 6.18 1.81
CA HIS A 4 -0.73 6.46 1.40
C HIS A 4 -0.69 6.86 -0.07
N GLN A 5 -1.35 6.08 -0.94
CA GLN A 5 -1.33 6.34 -2.37
C GLN A 5 -2.51 5.68 -3.07
N TYR A 6 -3.01 6.34 -4.10
CA TYR A 6 -4.03 5.81 -4.99
C TYR A 6 -3.51 5.81 -6.43
N TYR A 7 -3.61 4.65 -7.08
CA TYR A 7 -3.35 4.49 -8.50
C TYR A 7 -4.68 4.19 -9.19
N PRO A 8 -5.19 5.08 -10.07
CA PRO A 8 -6.46 4.86 -10.75
C PRO A 8 -6.40 3.74 -11.80
N VAL A 9 -5.21 3.47 -12.34
CA VAL A 9 -4.95 2.42 -13.34
C VAL A 9 -3.70 1.67 -12.90
N ASP A 10 -3.84 0.40 -12.60
CA ASP A 10 -2.81 -0.52 -12.13
C ASP A 10 -3.00 -1.89 -12.78
N ILE A 11 -1.91 -2.42 -13.34
CA ILE A 11 -1.83 -3.71 -14.01
C ILE A 11 -0.80 -4.64 -13.36
N VAL A 12 -0.14 -4.18 -12.29
CA VAL A 12 0.95 -4.87 -11.60
C VAL A 12 0.42 -5.60 -10.37
N ASN A 13 -0.49 -4.99 -9.62
CA ASN A 13 -1.01 -5.55 -8.35
C ASN A 13 -2.22 -6.49 -8.52
N GLY A 14 -2.29 -7.19 -9.64
CA GLY A 14 -3.32 -8.18 -9.94
C GLY A 14 -3.61 -8.29 -11.44
N PRO A 15 -4.38 -9.30 -11.87
CA PRO A 15 -4.72 -9.47 -13.28
C PRO A 15 -5.69 -8.40 -13.77
N GLY A 16 -5.48 -7.94 -15.01
CA GLY A 16 -6.31 -6.95 -15.69
C GLY A 16 -6.05 -5.51 -15.24
N THR A 17 -6.90 -4.59 -15.68
CA THR A 17 -6.82 -3.16 -15.32
C THR A 17 -7.64 -2.89 -14.06
N ARG A 18 -6.99 -2.34 -13.03
CA ARG A 18 -7.62 -2.12 -11.71
C ARG A 18 -7.28 -0.73 -11.19
N CYS A 19 -7.97 -0.33 -10.12
CA CYS A 19 -7.49 0.74 -9.27
C CYS A 19 -6.92 0.13 -7.98
N THR A 20 -5.82 0.70 -7.49
CA THR A 20 -5.14 0.24 -6.28
C THR A 20 -5.10 1.36 -5.27
N LEU A 21 -5.59 1.08 -4.07
CA LEU A 21 -5.53 2.00 -2.94
C LEU A 21 -4.60 1.42 -1.87
N PHE A 22 -3.44 2.03 -1.73
CA PHE A 22 -2.50 1.74 -0.65
C PHE A 22 -2.89 2.54 0.60
N VAL A 23 -3.09 1.82 1.70
CA VAL A 23 -3.40 2.39 3.02
C VAL A 23 -2.14 2.43 3.89
N SER A 24 -2.11 3.33 4.87
CA SER A 24 -1.05 3.37 5.88
C SER A 24 -1.51 2.77 7.22
N GLY A 25 -0.57 2.11 7.89
CA GLY A 25 -0.71 1.38 9.14
C GLY A 25 -0.44 -0.11 8.98
N CYS A 26 0.65 -0.61 9.57
CA CYS A 26 0.96 -2.05 9.59
C CYS A 26 1.73 -2.43 10.86
N VAL A 27 1.12 -3.27 11.70
CA VAL A 27 1.68 -3.71 12.99
C VAL A 27 2.71 -4.84 12.89
N HIS A 28 2.88 -5.43 11.70
CA HIS A 28 3.76 -6.58 11.51
C HIS A 28 5.24 -6.20 11.44
N GLU A 29 5.56 -4.99 10.99
CA GLU A 29 6.92 -4.46 10.86
C GLU A 29 7.93 -5.46 10.24
N CYS A 30 7.52 -6.16 9.18
CA CYS A 30 8.26 -7.30 8.64
C CYS A 30 9.70 -6.94 8.22
N PRO A 31 10.69 -7.82 8.49
CA PRO A 31 12.03 -7.68 7.93
C PRO A 31 11.98 -7.60 6.40
N GLY A 32 12.65 -6.61 5.81
CA GLY A 32 12.67 -6.42 4.36
C GLY A 32 11.38 -5.82 3.76
N CYS A 33 10.46 -5.28 4.56
CA CYS A 33 9.28 -4.61 4.02
C CYS A 33 9.66 -3.52 3.01
N TYR A 34 9.01 -3.53 1.84
CA TYR A 34 9.22 -2.54 0.79
C TYR A 34 8.68 -1.15 1.19
N ASN A 35 7.60 -1.12 1.97
CA ASN A 35 6.86 0.09 2.35
C ASN A 35 7.02 0.42 3.84
N LYS A 36 8.25 0.45 4.37
CA LYS A 36 8.48 0.72 5.82
C LYS A 36 7.91 2.06 6.29
N SER A 37 7.87 3.05 5.40
CA SER A 37 7.28 4.37 5.68
C SER A 37 5.80 4.30 6.05
N THR A 38 5.09 3.22 5.70
CA THR A 38 3.66 3.09 5.96
C THR A 38 3.33 2.42 7.29
N TRP A 39 4.31 2.01 8.10
CA TRP A 39 4.05 1.31 9.37
C TRP A 39 3.34 2.22 10.39
N ARG A 40 3.76 3.48 10.46
CA ARG A 40 3.21 4.46 11.40
C ARG A 40 1.89 5.01 10.86
N VAL A 41 0.87 5.03 11.71
CA VAL A 41 -0.47 5.59 11.42
C VAL A 41 -0.60 7.07 11.77
N ASN A 42 0.45 7.68 12.34
CA ASN A 42 0.45 9.04 12.89
C ASN A 42 1.45 9.93 12.17
#